data_AF-A0A1S2VH91-F1
#
_entry.id   AF-A0A1S2VH91-F1
#
_cell.length_a   1.000
_cell.length_b   1.000
_cell.length_c   1.000
_cell.angle_alpha   90.00
_cell.angle_beta   90.00
_cell.angle_gamma   90.00
#
_symmetry.space_group_name_H-M   'P 1'
#
loop_
_entity.id
_entity.type
_entity.pdbx_description
1 polymer ?
#
loop_
_entity_poly.entity_id
_entity_poly.type
_entity_poly.pdbx_seq_one_letter_code
_entity_poly.pdbx_strand_id
1 'polypeptide(L)'
;MNDSHPVTLNLVNRIISTTGKFENHRISASDVTEGIETALILRDENALAYLATIPVSFTEQSSQDDLILEIIMTFYQMLAKGKGNSNEAQATYHAISEQLDWETYKRYIKVEGFNQLWVWERIFTARKEYVEAISLPVITIYHQIFQASQAGFEDAVRLALHQWKTYYTRIRIDENQEEEDRTLWGQGFLSLPITAACAFGYERGLTLSSLESDYIPQWLIEGHFNGIDLLVK
;
A
#
# COMPACT_ATOMS: atom_id res chain seq x y z
N MET A 1 11.62 -24.69 6.80
CA MET A 1 12.47 -25.25 5.70
C MET A 1 11.54 -25.61 4.56
N ASN A 2 11.17 -24.63 3.74
CA ASN A 2 10.44 -24.84 2.49
C ASN A 2 11.29 -24.30 1.35
N ASP A 3 12.28 -25.10 0.98
CA ASP A 3 13.04 -24.92 -0.23
C ASP A 3 12.16 -25.32 -1.43
N SER A 4 12.09 -24.44 -2.43
CA SER A 4 11.84 -24.80 -3.84
C SER A 4 10.41 -25.17 -4.29
N HIS A 5 9.37 -24.54 -3.76
CA HIS A 5 8.02 -24.65 -4.35
C HIS A 5 7.56 -23.32 -4.97
N PRO A 6 7.19 -23.29 -6.26
CA PRO A 6 6.68 -22.09 -6.92
C PRO A 6 5.30 -21.71 -6.34
N VAL A 7 5.13 -20.42 -6.05
CA VAL A 7 3.83 -19.83 -5.73
C VAL A 7 3.29 -19.19 -7.00
N THR A 8 2.14 -19.69 -7.47
CA THR A 8 1.46 -19.19 -8.67
C THR A 8 0.33 -18.28 -8.23
N LEU A 9 0.46 -16.99 -8.53
CA LEU A 9 -0.63 -16.02 -8.40
C LEU A 9 -1.40 -15.98 -9.71
N ASN A 10 -2.68 -16.36 -9.66
CA ASN A 10 -3.60 -16.25 -10.78
C ASN A 10 -4.36 -14.93 -10.64
N LEU A 11 -4.01 -13.93 -11.45
CA LEU A 11 -4.78 -12.69 -11.52
C LEU A 11 -5.55 -12.67 -12.82
N VAL A 12 -6.88 -12.74 -12.70
CA VAL A 12 -8.01 -12.64 -13.66
C VAL A 12 -7.74 -12.90 -15.16
N ASN A 13 -6.62 -12.48 -15.77
CA ASN A 13 -6.25 -12.76 -17.16
C ASN A 13 -4.75 -13.11 -17.42
N ARG A 14 -3.90 -13.31 -16.40
CA ARG A 14 -2.48 -13.68 -16.55
C ARG A 14 -2.00 -14.65 -15.46
N ILE A 15 -1.21 -15.64 -15.86
CA ILE A 15 -0.44 -16.49 -14.95
C ILE A 15 0.91 -15.81 -14.74
N ILE A 16 1.15 -15.28 -13.54
CA ILE A 16 2.47 -14.79 -13.15
C ILE A 16 3.20 -15.95 -12.47
N SER A 17 4.07 -16.62 -13.22
CA SER A 17 4.97 -17.66 -12.69
C SER A 17 6.28 -17.01 -12.25
N THR A 18 6.59 -17.03 -10.96
CA THR A 18 7.87 -16.57 -10.42
C THR A 18 8.57 -17.68 -9.65
N THR A 19 9.89 -17.74 -9.74
CA THR A 19 10.74 -18.66 -8.98
C THR A 19 11.92 -17.85 -8.47
N GLY A 20 12.00 -17.66 -7.16
CA GLY A 20 13.03 -16.84 -6.55
C GLY A 20 13.40 -17.36 -5.18
N LYS A 21 14.70 -17.48 -4.94
CA LYS A 21 15.31 -17.79 -3.65
C LYS A 21 16.24 -16.64 -3.33
N PHE A 22 16.06 -15.92 -2.23
CA PHE A 22 17.07 -14.98 -1.75
C PHE A 22 17.12 -14.86 -0.24
N GLU A 23 18.36 -14.78 0.24
CA GLU A 23 18.80 -14.73 1.62
C GLU A 23 19.11 -13.27 1.98
N ASN A 24 18.21 -12.56 2.65
CA ASN A 24 18.57 -11.39 3.46
C ASN A 24 17.45 -11.08 4.47
N HIS A 25 17.78 -10.97 5.75
CA HIS A 25 16.85 -11.24 6.86
C HIS A 25 16.29 -9.96 7.54
N ARG A 26 16.28 -8.79 6.87
CA ARG A 26 16.11 -7.49 7.58
C ARG A 26 15.29 -6.37 6.92
N ILE A 27 14.62 -6.59 5.78
CA ILE A 27 13.75 -5.56 5.17
C ILE A 27 12.35 -6.16 5.01
N SER A 28 11.33 -5.56 5.59
CA SER A 28 9.94 -6.02 5.47
C SER A 28 9.27 -5.46 4.21
N ALA A 29 8.17 -6.09 3.77
CA ALA A 29 7.40 -5.60 2.61
C ALA A 29 6.79 -4.20 2.87
N SER A 30 6.47 -3.89 4.13
CA SER A 30 6.00 -2.57 4.53
C SER A 30 7.08 -1.51 4.35
N ASP A 31 8.33 -1.81 4.75
CA ASP A 31 9.46 -0.88 4.61
C ASP A 31 9.72 -0.53 3.14
N VAL A 32 9.59 -1.52 2.25
CA VAL A 32 9.76 -1.31 0.80
C VAL A 32 8.64 -0.42 0.25
N THR A 33 7.40 -0.66 0.67
CA THR A 33 6.24 0.11 0.22
C THR A 33 6.36 1.57 0.65
N GLU A 34 6.62 1.82 1.93
CA GLU A 34 6.81 3.17 2.48
C GLU A 34 8.03 3.86 1.86
N GLY A 35 9.10 3.11 1.60
CA GLY A 35 10.27 3.62 0.88
C GLY A 35 9.92 4.11 -0.53
N ILE A 36 9.08 3.37 -1.28
CA ILE A 36 8.67 3.77 -2.63
C ILE A 36 7.77 5.00 -2.57
N GLU A 37 6.82 5.04 -1.63
CA GLU A 37 5.94 6.19 -1.41
C GLU A 37 6.76 7.45 -1.11
N THR A 38 7.74 7.34 -0.21
CA THR A 38 8.65 8.43 0.15
C THR A 38 9.52 8.85 -1.05
N ALA A 39 10.07 7.90 -1.80
CA ALA A 39 10.90 8.19 -2.96
C ALA A 39 10.11 8.90 -4.08
N LEU A 40 8.83 8.56 -4.27
CA LEU A 40 7.92 9.27 -5.19
C LEU A 40 7.71 10.72 -4.76
N ILE A 41 7.44 10.95 -3.47
CA ILE A 41 7.28 12.30 -2.92
C ILE A 41 8.55 13.13 -3.11
N LEU A 42 9.71 12.53 -2.86
CA LEU A 42 11.02 13.18 -2.98
C LEU A 42 11.56 13.24 -4.42
N ARG A 43 10.92 12.54 -5.36
CA ARG A 43 11.38 12.36 -6.75
C ARG A 43 12.80 11.78 -6.84
N ASP A 44 13.11 10.85 -5.95
CA ASP A 44 14.43 10.21 -5.89
C ASP A 44 14.47 8.98 -6.82
N GLU A 45 14.96 9.19 -8.04
CA GLU A 45 15.11 8.13 -9.04
C GLU A 45 16.05 7.01 -8.58
N ASN A 46 17.10 7.31 -7.81
CA ASN A 46 18.05 6.31 -7.33
C ASN A 46 17.41 5.42 -6.26
N ALA A 47 16.65 6.01 -5.34
CA ALA A 47 15.89 5.26 -4.35
C ALA A 47 14.83 4.38 -5.01
N LEU A 48 14.07 4.90 -5.99
CA LEU A 48 13.11 4.11 -6.77
C LEU A 48 13.78 2.92 -7.47
N ALA A 49 14.93 3.14 -8.10
CA ALA A 49 15.70 2.09 -8.75
C ALA A 49 16.16 1.02 -7.74
N TYR A 50 16.66 1.43 -6.57
CA TYR A 50 17.06 0.51 -5.50
C TYR A 50 15.89 -0.33 -4.99
N LEU A 51 14.79 0.31 -4.60
CA LEU A 51 13.60 -0.36 -4.04
C LEU A 51 12.96 -1.32 -5.04
N ALA A 52 13.00 -0.98 -6.33
CA ALA A 52 12.58 -1.85 -7.42
C ALA A 52 13.40 -3.15 -7.53
N THR A 53 14.64 -3.17 -7.03
CA THR A 53 15.49 -4.37 -7.05
C THR A 53 15.24 -5.32 -5.89
N ILE A 54 14.55 -4.88 -4.84
CA ILE A 54 14.30 -5.71 -3.66
C ILE A 54 13.39 -6.89 -4.05
N PRO A 55 13.77 -8.15 -3.77
CA PRO A 55 12.92 -9.29 -4.06
C PRO A 55 11.58 -9.23 -3.32
N VAL A 56 10.52 -9.73 -3.96
CA VAL A 56 9.14 -9.66 -3.45
C VAL A 56 8.83 -10.69 -2.33
N SER A 57 9.80 -11.51 -1.87
CA SER A 57 9.53 -12.53 -0.84
C SER A 57 10.51 -12.49 0.34
N PHE A 58 9.97 -12.67 1.56
CA PHE A 58 10.74 -12.86 2.79
C PHE A 58 10.18 -14.02 3.66
N THR A 59 11.04 -14.51 4.54
CA THR A 59 11.09 -15.86 5.14
C THR A 59 10.00 -16.24 6.15
N GLU A 60 9.75 -17.55 6.28
CA GLU A 60 8.88 -18.26 7.24
C GLU A 60 8.91 -17.80 8.72
N GLN A 61 9.88 -16.99 9.16
CA GLN A 61 9.97 -16.51 10.54
C GLN A 61 9.26 -15.17 10.81
N SER A 62 8.83 -14.46 9.77
CA SER A 62 7.91 -13.33 9.85
C SER A 62 6.57 -13.71 9.23
N SER A 63 5.99 -14.81 9.71
CA SER A 63 4.66 -15.36 9.39
C SER A 63 3.48 -14.41 9.71
N GLN A 64 3.75 -13.12 9.83
CA GLN A 64 2.80 -12.04 10.01
C GLN A 64 2.68 -11.16 8.77
N ASP A 65 3.60 -11.20 7.80
CA ASP A 65 3.42 -10.41 6.57
C ASP A 65 2.38 -11.08 5.64
N ASP A 66 1.38 -10.29 5.27
CA ASP A 66 0.16 -10.70 4.58
C ASP A 66 0.38 -10.84 3.07
N LEU A 67 -0.24 -11.84 2.45
CA LEU A 67 -0.39 -11.94 0.99
C LEU A 67 -0.94 -10.64 0.38
N ILE A 68 -1.82 -9.93 1.09
CA ILE A 68 -2.31 -8.61 0.66
C ILE A 68 -1.17 -7.60 0.52
N LEU A 69 -0.24 -7.57 1.49
CA LEU A 69 0.90 -6.64 1.48
C LEU A 69 1.90 -7.01 0.37
N GLU A 70 2.07 -8.31 0.08
CA GLU A 70 2.88 -8.76 -1.04
C GLU A 70 2.32 -8.29 -2.39
N ILE A 71 1.01 -8.36 -2.56
CA ILE A 71 0.33 -7.86 -3.77
C ILE A 71 0.56 -6.34 -3.90
N ILE A 72 0.41 -5.59 -2.82
CA ILE A 72 0.64 -4.13 -2.78
C ILE A 72 2.10 -3.80 -3.12
N MET A 73 3.06 -4.48 -2.50
CA MET A 73 4.50 -4.26 -2.76
C MET A 73 4.84 -4.56 -4.22
N THR A 74 4.31 -5.66 -4.77
CA THR A 74 4.51 -6.01 -6.19
C THR A 74 4.04 -4.88 -7.10
N PHE A 75 2.85 -4.33 -6.83
CA PHE A 75 2.32 -3.20 -7.56
C PHE A 75 3.23 -1.97 -7.47
N TYR A 76 3.67 -1.57 -6.27
CA TYR A 76 4.57 -0.43 -6.11
C TYR A 76 5.93 -0.62 -6.78
N GLN A 77 6.50 -1.82 -6.76
CA GLN A 77 7.74 -2.08 -7.50
C GLN A 77 7.54 -2.01 -9.01
N MET A 78 6.37 -2.38 -9.53
CA MET A 78 6.03 -2.16 -10.94
C MET A 78 5.93 -0.67 -11.26
N LEU A 79 5.38 0.14 -10.36
CA LEU A 79 5.37 1.60 -10.47
C LEU A 79 6.80 2.15 -10.53
N ALA A 80 7.65 1.77 -9.59
CA ALA A 80 9.05 2.21 -9.50
C ALA A 80 9.87 1.82 -10.75
N LYS A 81 9.52 0.71 -11.41
CA LYS A 81 10.13 0.27 -12.69
C LYS A 81 9.57 0.99 -13.92
N GLY A 82 8.63 1.92 -13.75
CA GLY A 82 7.94 2.59 -14.87
C GLY A 82 7.04 1.65 -15.68
N LYS A 83 6.62 0.51 -15.12
CA LYS A 83 5.82 -0.53 -15.81
C LYS A 83 4.33 -0.50 -15.44
N GLY A 84 3.92 0.41 -14.55
CA GLY A 84 2.53 0.59 -14.16
C GLY A 84 1.64 0.99 -15.33
N ASN A 85 0.41 0.45 -15.35
CA ASN A 85 -0.64 0.84 -16.27
C ASN A 85 -2.02 0.54 -15.66
N SER A 86 -3.09 1.00 -16.32
CA SER A 86 -4.46 0.89 -15.82
C SER A 86 -4.92 -0.56 -15.62
N ASN A 87 -4.53 -1.48 -16.51
CA ASN A 87 -4.87 -2.91 -16.39
C ASN A 87 -4.18 -3.55 -15.20
N GLU A 88 -2.91 -3.22 -14.95
CA GLU A 88 -2.17 -3.76 -13.80
C GLU A 88 -2.71 -3.19 -12.48
N ALA A 89 -3.10 -1.91 -12.44
CA ALA A 89 -3.78 -1.33 -11.27
C ALA A 89 -5.12 -2.04 -11.02
N GLN A 90 -5.90 -2.30 -12.06
CA GLN A 90 -7.16 -3.04 -11.95
C GLN A 90 -6.95 -4.50 -11.52
N ALA A 91 -5.96 -5.19 -12.08
CA ALA A 91 -5.62 -6.56 -11.69
C ALA A 91 -5.20 -6.62 -10.21
N THR A 92 -4.40 -5.65 -9.75
CA THR A 92 -4.00 -5.52 -8.34
C THR A 92 -5.21 -5.30 -7.43
N TYR A 93 -6.12 -4.41 -7.82
CA TYR A 93 -7.35 -4.18 -7.05
C TYR A 93 -8.17 -5.47 -6.87
N HIS A 94 -8.38 -6.23 -7.96
CA HIS A 94 -9.09 -7.49 -7.91
C HIS A 94 -8.36 -8.54 -7.06
N ALA A 95 -7.04 -8.67 -7.23
CA ALA A 95 -6.19 -9.56 -6.45
C ALA A 95 -6.36 -9.36 -4.95
N ILE A 96 -6.30 -8.11 -4.49
CA ILE A 96 -6.46 -7.76 -3.09
C ILE A 96 -7.88 -8.05 -2.63
N SER A 97 -8.88 -7.64 -3.42
CA SER A 97 -10.29 -7.82 -3.08
C SER A 97 -10.66 -9.30 -2.87
N GLU A 98 -10.08 -10.22 -3.64
CA GLU A 98 -10.24 -11.66 -3.45
C GLU A 98 -9.67 -12.14 -2.10
N GLN A 99 -8.58 -11.53 -1.62
CA GLN A 99 -8.01 -11.85 -0.31
C GLN A 99 -8.80 -11.23 0.86
N LEU A 100 -9.78 -10.36 0.60
CA LEU A 100 -10.68 -9.79 1.62
C LEU A 100 -11.90 -10.67 1.92
N ASP A 101 -11.87 -11.92 1.45
CA ASP A 101 -12.76 -12.99 1.81
C ASP A 101 -12.09 -13.95 2.80
N TRP A 102 -12.78 -14.24 3.91
CA TRP A 102 -12.23 -15.09 4.97
C TRP A 102 -11.94 -16.52 4.49
N GLU A 103 -12.82 -17.08 3.67
CA GLU A 103 -12.68 -18.45 3.15
C GLU A 103 -11.47 -18.60 2.22
N THR A 104 -11.08 -17.51 1.57
CA THR A 104 -9.89 -17.41 0.74
C THR A 104 -8.65 -17.16 1.58
N TYR A 105 -8.68 -16.14 2.44
CA TYR A 105 -7.58 -15.74 3.32
C TYR A 105 -7.11 -16.89 4.22
N LYS A 106 -8.04 -17.64 4.84
CA LYS A 106 -7.71 -18.71 5.78
C LYS A 106 -6.92 -19.87 5.18
N ARG A 107 -6.91 -20.02 3.84
CA ARG A 107 -6.14 -21.06 3.14
C ARG A 107 -4.63 -20.84 3.20
N TYR A 108 -4.22 -19.60 3.44
CA TYR A 108 -2.81 -19.18 3.44
C TYR A 108 -2.23 -19.04 4.85
N ILE A 109 -3.05 -19.21 5.87
CA ILE A 109 -2.62 -19.14 7.27
C ILE A 109 -1.87 -20.43 7.60
N LYS A 110 -0.59 -20.30 7.95
CA LYS A 110 0.16 -21.37 8.61
C LYS A 110 -0.23 -21.39 10.08
N VAL A 111 -0.99 -22.40 10.49
CA VAL A 111 -1.48 -22.58 11.88
C VAL A 111 -0.34 -22.96 12.86
N GLU A 112 0.91 -23.00 12.39
CA GLU A 112 2.07 -23.31 13.23
C GLU A 112 2.48 -22.07 14.04
N GLY A 113 2.13 -22.05 15.33
CA GLY A 113 2.68 -21.13 16.34
C GLY A 113 1.66 -20.23 17.05
N PHE A 114 0.56 -19.82 16.40
CA PHE A 114 -0.53 -19.04 17.01
C PHE A 114 -1.80 -19.91 17.07
N ASN A 115 -2.14 -20.38 18.27
CA ASN A 115 -2.94 -21.59 18.49
C ASN A 115 -4.47 -21.47 18.38
N GLN A 116 -5.08 -20.38 17.89
CA GLN A 116 -6.54 -20.28 17.85
C GLN A 116 -7.05 -19.50 16.62
N LEU A 117 -8.03 -20.09 15.89
CA LEU A 117 -8.59 -19.55 14.64
C LEU A 117 -9.15 -18.11 14.80
N TRP A 118 -9.75 -17.81 15.95
CA TRP A 118 -10.33 -16.48 16.21
C TRP A 118 -9.27 -15.36 16.28
N VAL A 119 -8.01 -15.68 16.61
CA VAL A 119 -6.91 -14.69 16.58
C VAL A 119 -6.70 -14.23 15.13
N TRP A 120 -6.70 -15.20 14.22
CA TRP A 120 -6.57 -14.94 12.80
C TRP A 120 -7.78 -14.23 12.20
N GLU A 121 -8.99 -14.53 12.67
CA GLU A 121 -10.20 -13.78 12.29
C GLU A 121 -10.09 -12.31 12.72
N ARG A 122 -9.62 -12.04 13.95
CA ARG A 122 -9.37 -10.66 14.43
C ARG A 122 -8.33 -9.93 13.58
N ILE A 123 -7.21 -10.59 13.29
CA ILE A 123 -6.14 -10.05 12.44
C ILE A 123 -6.71 -9.73 11.04
N PHE A 124 -7.44 -10.68 10.44
CA PHE A 124 -8.08 -10.51 9.15
C PHE A 124 -9.08 -9.35 9.14
N THR A 125 -9.95 -9.22 10.14
CA THR A 125 -10.90 -8.10 10.22
C THR A 125 -10.16 -6.76 10.28
N ALA A 126 -9.15 -6.64 11.15
CA ALA A 126 -8.37 -5.40 11.26
C ALA A 126 -7.65 -5.05 9.94
N ARG A 127 -7.12 -6.06 9.24
CA ARG A 127 -6.49 -5.91 7.92
C ARG A 127 -7.49 -5.50 6.86
N LYS A 128 -8.64 -6.16 6.81
CA LYS A 128 -9.71 -5.84 5.87
C LYS A 128 -10.16 -4.40 6.02
N GLU A 129 -10.41 -3.94 7.25
CA GLU A 129 -10.77 -2.55 7.51
C GLU A 129 -9.70 -1.58 6.99
N TYR A 130 -8.42 -1.85 7.24
CA TYR A 130 -7.32 -1.02 6.74
C TYR A 130 -7.24 -1.03 5.21
N VAL A 131 -7.29 -2.20 4.59
CA VAL A 131 -7.12 -2.37 3.14
C VAL A 131 -8.27 -1.74 2.36
N GLU A 132 -9.51 -1.87 2.85
CA GLU A 132 -10.69 -1.25 2.24
C GLU A 132 -10.67 0.28 2.38
N ALA A 133 -10.16 0.80 3.50
CA ALA A 133 -10.13 2.23 3.75
C ALA A 133 -8.91 2.95 3.16
N ILE A 134 -7.79 2.25 2.99
CA ILE A 134 -6.48 2.85 2.68
C ILE A 134 -5.91 2.31 1.37
N SER A 135 -5.65 1.01 1.28
CA SER A 135 -4.90 0.43 0.16
C SER A 135 -5.67 0.38 -1.16
N LEU A 136 -6.91 -0.11 -1.15
CA LEU A 136 -7.74 -0.20 -2.36
C LEU A 136 -8.04 1.19 -2.97
N PRO A 137 -8.40 2.22 -2.18
CA PRO A 137 -8.62 3.56 -2.71
C PRO A 137 -7.36 4.16 -3.37
N VAL A 138 -6.18 3.93 -2.80
CA VAL A 138 -4.90 4.37 -3.40
C VAL A 138 -4.67 3.70 -4.76
N ILE A 139 -4.95 2.40 -4.89
CA ILE A 139 -4.86 1.70 -6.19
C ILE A 139 -5.86 2.27 -7.20
N THR A 140 -7.06 2.66 -6.76
CA THR A 140 -8.03 3.36 -7.62
C THR A 140 -7.50 4.71 -8.11
N ILE A 141 -6.80 5.48 -7.26
CA ILE A 141 -6.15 6.72 -7.70
C ILE A 141 -5.14 6.41 -8.81
N TYR A 142 -4.24 5.45 -8.62
CA TYR A 142 -3.28 5.05 -9.65
C TYR A 142 -3.94 4.59 -10.95
N HIS A 143 -5.05 3.84 -10.86
CA HIS A 143 -5.81 3.45 -12.05
C HIS A 143 -6.28 4.66 -12.86
N GLN A 144 -6.81 5.70 -12.20
CA GLN A 144 -7.24 6.94 -12.85
C GLN A 144 -6.06 7.75 -13.41
N ILE A 145 -4.91 7.77 -12.71
CA ILE A 145 -3.68 8.38 -13.21
C ILE A 145 -3.26 7.74 -14.54
N PHE A 146 -3.28 6.41 -14.63
CA PHE A 146 -2.92 5.70 -15.86
C PHE A 146 -3.91 5.89 -17.00
N GLN A 147 -5.16 6.26 -16.70
CA GLN A 147 -6.14 6.63 -17.71
C GLN A 147 -6.01 8.10 -18.16
N ALA A 148 -5.11 8.88 -17.54
CA ALA A 148 -5.00 10.33 -17.73
C ALA A 148 -6.34 11.07 -17.55
N SER A 149 -7.20 10.56 -16.66
CA SER A 149 -8.53 11.11 -16.40
C SER A 149 -8.47 12.15 -15.28
N GLN A 150 -8.46 13.45 -15.63
CA GLN A 150 -8.42 14.53 -14.62
C GLN A 150 -9.60 14.46 -13.65
N ALA A 151 -10.84 14.38 -14.17
CA ALA A 151 -12.02 14.33 -13.34
C ALA A 151 -12.09 13.04 -12.51
N GLY A 152 -11.70 11.89 -13.08
CA GLY A 152 -11.68 10.62 -12.37
C GLY A 152 -10.60 10.56 -11.28
N PHE A 153 -9.42 11.13 -11.55
CA PHE A 153 -8.33 11.25 -10.58
C PHE A 153 -8.78 12.07 -9.36
N GLU A 154 -9.32 13.26 -9.59
CA GLU A 154 -9.72 14.15 -8.49
C GLU A 154 -10.87 13.56 -7.65
N ASP A 155 -11.85 12.91 -8.30
CA ASP A 155 -12.91 12.21 -7.59
C ASP A 155 -12.39 11.02 -6.78
N ALA A 156 -11.46 10.23 -7.33
CA ALA A 156 -10.83 9.13 -6.63
C ALA A 156 -10.03 9.60 -5.40
N VAL A 157 -9.27 10.69 -5.51
CA VAL A 157 -8.54 11.27 -4.38
C VAL A 157 -9.51 11.77 -3.30
N ARG A 158 -10.59 12.45 -3.69
CA ARG A 158 -11.63 12.93 -2.76
C ARG A 158 -12.27 11.76 -1.99
N LEU A 159 -12.62 10.68 -2.68
CA LEU A 159 -13.20 9.49 -2.06
C LEU A 159 -12.20 8.78 -1.13
N ALA A 160 -10.95 8.62 -1.57
CA ALA A 160 -9.89 8.01 -0.76
C ALA A 160 -9.62 8.81 0.52
N LEU A 161 -9.55 10.14 0.45
CA LEU A 161 -9.40 10.99 1.62
C LEU A 161 -10.58 10.86 2.59
N HIS A 162 -11.80 10.76 2.07
CA HIS A 162 -12.98 10.57 2.90
C HIS A 162 -12.92 9.23 3.67
N GLN A 163 -12.51 8.15 3.00
CA GLN A 163 -12.34 6.83 3.61
C GLN A 163 -11.19 6.81 4.63
N TRP A 164 -10.03 7.34 4.26
CA TRP A 164 -8.88 7.50 5.14
C TRP A 164 -9.26 8.29 6.41
N LYS A 165 -9.96 9.42 6.25
CA LYS A 165 -10.39 10.25 7.39
C LYS A 165 -11.31 9.46 8.29
N THR A 166 -12.31 8.80 7.71
CA THR A 166 -13.27 7.98 8.47
C THR A 166 -12.56 6.88 9.28
N TYR A 167 -11.53 6.25 8.71
CA TYR A 167 -10.74 5.23 9.40
C TYR A 167 -9.97 5.79 10.59
N TYR A 168 -9.24 6.90 10.42
CA TYR A 168 -8.37 7.47 11.45
C TYR A 168 -9.11 8.30 12.51
N THR A 169 -10.29 8.86 12.20
CA THR A 169 -11.10 9.62 13.18
C THR A 169 -12.07 8.74 13.98
N ARG A 170 -12.15 7.44 13.69
CA ARG A 170 -13.03 6.53 14.41
C ARG A 170 -12.46 6.25 15.81
N ILE A 171 -13.23 6.56 16.84
CA ILE A 171 -12.91 6.15 18.22
C ILE A 171 -12.89 4.62 18.26
N ARG A 172 -11.73 4.06 18.64
CA ARG A 172 -11.58 2.62 18.85
C ARG A 172 -11.38 2.38 20.32
N ILE A 173 -12.06 1.37 20.85
CA ILE A 173 -11.87 0.91 22.22
C ILE A 173 -10.92 -0.29 22.15
N ASP A 174 -9.79 -0.21 22.84
CA ASP A 174 -8.80 -1.28 22.89
C ASP A 174 -9.26 -2.44 23.80
N GLU A 175 -8.40 -3.45 23.98
CA GLU A 175 -8.68 -4.58 24.86
C GLU A 175 -8.74 -4.22 26.36
N ASN A 176 -8.22 -3.05 26.74
CA ASN A 176 -8.22 -2.51 28.09
C ASN A 176 -9.40 -1.54 28.34
N GLN A 177 -10.31 -1.37 27.37
CA GLN A 177 -11.43 -0.42 27.41
C GLN A 177 -11.00 1.06 27.30
N GLU A 178 -9.82 1.33 26.75
CA GLU A 178 -9.31 2.69 26.53
C GLU A 178 -9.66 3.18 25.13
N GLU A 179 -10.05 4.46 25.03
CA GLU A 179 -10.27 5.12 23.74
C GLU A 179 -8.94 5.45 23.06
N GLU A 180 -8.71 4.88 21.88
CA GLU A 180 -7.58 5.23 21.01
C GLU A 180 -7.98 6.37 20.07
N ASP A 181 -7.32 7.52 20.21
CA ASP A 181 -7.32 8.57 19.19
C ASP A 181 -6.24 8.29 18.14
N ARG A 182 -6.66 7.76 17.00
CA ARG A 182 -5.78 7.39 15.89
C ARG A 182 -5.41 8.58 15.00
N THR A 183 -6.01 9.75 15.20
CA THR A 183 -5.61 10.97 14.47
C THR A 183 -4.21 11.43 14.85
N LEU A 184 -3.73 11.03 16.02
CA LEU A 184 -2.39 11.31 16.50
C LEU A 184 -1.33 10.32 15.98
N TRP A 185 -1.74 9.28 15.24
CA TRP A 185 -0.80 8.35 14.63
C TRP A 185 -0.11 9.03 13.43
N GLY A 186 1.13 8.67 13.13
CA GLY A 186 1.89 9.31 12.03
C GLY A 186 1.12 9.30 10.70
N GLN A 187 0.50 8.17 10.35
CA GLN A 187 -0.36 8.02 9.17
C GLN A 187 -1.79 8.55 9.35
N GLY A 188 -2.17 9.01 10.54
CA GLY A 188 -3.43 9.68 10.84
C GLY A 188 -3.32 11.22 10.81
N PHE A 189 -2.10 11.76 10.80
CA PHE A 189 -1.82 13.19 10.63
C PHE A 189 -1.64 13.57 9.15
N LEU A 190 -0.88 12.75 8.40
CA LEU A 190 -0.63 12.92 6.97
C LEU A 190 -0.85 11.59 6.24
N SER A 191 -1.53 11.63 5.11
CA SER A 191 -1.76 10.43 4.29
C SER A 191 -0.62 10.25 3.30
N LEU A 192 0.47 9.60 3.73
CA LEU A 192 1.63 9.33 2.86
C LEU A 192 1.26 8.55 1.58
N PRO A 193 0.45 7.48 1.62
CA PRO A 193 0.11 6.73 0.40
C PRO A 193 -0.67 7.57 -0.62
N ILE A 194 -1.66 8.36 -0.17
CA ILE A 194 -2.44 9.24 -1.04
C ILE A 194 -1.55 10.37 -1.58
N THR A 195 -0.68 10.93 -0.74
CA THR A 195 0.26 11.98 -1.15
C THR A 195 1.21 11.47 -2.23
N ALA A 196 1.79 10.27 -2.06
CA ALA A 196 2.68 9.66 -3.04
C ALA A 196 1.98 9.42 -4.39
N ALA A 197 0.73 8.93 -4.35
CA ALA A 197 -0.09 8.78 -5.56
C ALA A 197 -0.35 10.14 -6.23
N CYS A 198 -0.64 11.19 -5.45
CA CYS A 198 -0.85 12.53 -5.99
C CYS A 198 0.44 13.14 -6.58
N ALA A 199 1.59 12.97 -5.94
CA ALA A 199 2.89 13.39 -6.47
C ALA A 199 3.18 12.70 -7.81
N PHE A 200 2.94 11.39 -7.89
CA PHE A 200 3.07 10.63 -9.13
C PHE A 200 2.10 11.08 -10.23
N GLY A 201 0.86 11.46 -9.86
CA GLY A 201 -0.12 12.04 -10.77
C GLY A 201 0.27 13.43 -11.27
N TYR A 202 0.84 14.25 -10.39
CA TYR A 202 1.34 15.59 -10.71
C TYR A 202 2.43 15.57 -11.77
N GLU A 203 3.39 14.64 -11.66
CA GLU A 203 4.42 14.42 -12.69
C GLU A 203 3.85 14.05 -14.07
N ARG A 204 2.58 13.63 -14.12
CA ARG A 204 1.84 13.27 -15.33
C ARG A 204 0.85 14.33 -15.77
N GLY A 205 0.89 15.52 -15.17
CA GLY A 205 0.07 16.68 -15.54
C GLY A 205 -1.32 16.69 -14.93
N LEU A 206 -1.60 15.83 -13.94
CA LEU A 206 -2.86 15.83 -13.20
C LEU A 206 -2.75 16.74 -11.97
N THR A 207 -3.82 17.45 -11.62
CA THR A 207 -3.80 18.41 -10.49
C THR A 207 -4.98 18.21 -9.54
N LEU A 208 -4.93 18.82 -8.36
CA LEU A 208 -6.02 18.83 -7.36
C LEU A 208 -6.67 20.21 -7.28
N SER A 209 -7.01 20.79 -8.43
CA SER A 209 -7.40 22.20 -8.52
C SER A 209 -8.68 22.58 -7.76
N SER A 210 -9.56 21.63 -7.46
CA SER A 210 -10.81 21.84 -6.72
C SER A 210 -10.85 21.13 -5.36
N LEU A 211 -9.73 20.53 -4.94
CA LEU A 211 -9.63 19.76 -3.70
C LEU A 211 -8.56 20.33 -2.77
N GLU A 212 -9.00 21.10 -1.77
CA GLU A 212 -8.14 21.51 -0.65
C GLU A 212 -8.15 20.46 0.45
N SER A 213 -6.98 20.11 0.99
CA SER A 213 -6.86 19.16 2.10
C SER A 213 -5.62 19.41 2.95
N ASP A 214 -5.80 19.45 4.26
CA ASP A 214 -4.70 19.53 5.23
C ASP A 214 -3.89 18.23 5.35
N TYR A 215 -4.45 17.10 4.92
CA TYR A 215 -3.86 15.77 5.07
C TYR A 215 -2.91 15.37 3.92
N ILE A 216 -2.97 16.10 2.80
CA ILE A 216 -2.10 15.92 1.62
C ILE A 216 -1.61 17.30 1.11
N PRO A 217 -0.70 17.96 1.84
CA PRO A 217 -0.32 19.33 1.54
C PRO A 217 0.21 19.49 0.11
N GLN A 218 -0.26 20.52 -0.60
CA GLN A 218 0.10 20.77 -1.99
C GLN A 218 1.62 20.87 -2.21
N TRP A 219 2.35 21.49 -1.28
CA TRP A 219 3.81 21.63 -1.37
C TRP A 219 4.54 20.27 -1.34
N LEU A 220 3.95 19.24 -0.72
CA LEU A 220 4.51 17.89 -0.66
C LEU A 220 4.29 17.15 -1.98
N ILE A 221 3.11 17.34 -2.60
CA ILE A 221 2.76 16.82 -3.94
C ILE A 221 3.64 17.47 -5.01
N GLU A 222 3.81 18.78 -4.92
CA GLU A 222 4.64 19.57 -5.83
C GLU A 222 6.14 19.44 -5.52
N GLY A 223 6.52 18.79 -4.42
CA GLY A 223 7.90 18.62 -3.95
C GLY A 223 8.66 19.94 -3.82
N HIS A 224 7.96 20.96 -3.34
CA HIS A 224 8.53 22.26 -2.99
C HIS A 224 9.13 22.20 -1.58
N PHE A 225 10.31 21.57 -1.46
CA PHE A 225 11.02 21.40 -0.18
C PHE A 225 11.94 22.58 0.20
N ASN A 226 11.91 23.67 -0.58
CA ASN A 226 12.77 24.83 -0.35
C ASN A 226 12.46 25.47 1.01
N GLY A 227 13.47 25.58 1.87
CA GLY A 227 13.33 26.12 3.23
C GLY A 227 12.88 25.10 4.29
N ILE A 228 12.78 23.82 3.93
CA ILE A 228 12.57 22.71 4.86
C ILE A 228 13.94 22.04 5.07
N ASP A 229 14.52 22.17 6.26
CA ASP A 229 15.64 21.34 6.66
C ASP A 229 15.12 19.92 6.89
N LEU A 230 15.21 19.08 5.85
CA LEU A 230 15.01 17.65 6.00
C LEU A 230 16.13 17.13 6.91
N LEU A 231 15.82 16.91 8.18
CA LEU A 231 16.72 16.29 9.16
C LEU A 231 16.89 14.80 8.83
N VAL A 232 17.47 14.50 7.68
CA VAL A 232 17.98 13.16 7.36
C VAL A 232 19.39 13.09 7.93
N LYS A 233 19.55 12.43 9.08
CA LYS A 233 20.86 12.07 9.62
C LYS A 233 21.31 10.74 9.06
#